data_AF-A0A8S8ZIB7-F1
#
_entry.id   AF-A0A8S8ZIB7-F1
#
_cell.length_a   1.000
_cell.length_b   1.000
_cell.length_c   1.000
_cell.angle_alpha   90.00
_cell.angle_beta   90.00
_cell.angle_gamma   90.00
#
_symmetry.space_group_name_H-M   'P 1'
#
loop_
_entity.id
_entity.type
_entity.pdbx_description
1 polymer ?
#
loop_
_entity_poly.entity_id
_entity_poly.type
_entity_poly.pdbx_seq_one_letter_code
_entity_poly.pdbx_strand_id
1 'polypeptide(L)'
;MAQPHHDVPPTAASFDRAVFSIGQMRVEKLEPTVNHRSLMPIILLHGDYHTGSMWLTKPDSRPGWAVFFAERGHRVYAPQLPFQGQSDTSAYYERVKVITPRTIENLYTATNKTNDPEWLVAKKHTQWPGSGVRGNPIFDQYFNQLVPMYMDVHERQAAAQEAVESLLRLLKRPAILIGHGSGANVAWLAADVAPDLVHAIVAVEPLGSPFGSALQNTNGELRPTGKFARAAGVRPYGLTDIPMQFDPPVAAPESFEELFGGIYPDFEPIPVTKFYARGRQGKFCFEQDLAGMRVGSPTESRAEPRKLTNLVGIPQLVVTTEASFHRLSDWATVHFLRQAGTTVKHHRLEEHGIRGNGHLCFLEKNSNDVANHVLKWLHNETGVPEVQVLQSRPSPSQTISASGDHGQSATTTSGRACPTKKRPAEAELKPVGTMANSSQRPSKKVQTNTSQPSTLNPHTSVHGDVRNSDSRDTPRVFPPHSSVVRNIQVAQGIAPVPSTPHNRPIQRTGQTTLSERRIVEVTWSPDSPTPRQI
;
A
#
# COMPACT_ATOMS: atom_id res chain seq x y z
N MET A 1 19.58 -80.18 -0.17
CA MET A 1 20.57 -79.27 0.47
C MET A 1 20.80 -78.15 -0.53
N ALA A 2 20.59 -76.86 -0.30
CA ALA A 2 20.23 -76.05 0.87
C ALA A 2 19.28 -74.92 0.41
N GLN A 3 18.52 -74.31 1.33
CA GLN A 3 17.51 -73.29 1.03
C GLN A 3 18.11 -71.94 0.56
N PRO A 4 17.39 -71.17 -0.27
CA PRO A 4 17.81 -69.83 -0.67
C PRO A 4 17.55 -68.82 0.46
N HIS A 5 18.55 -67.98 0.75
CA HIS A 5 18.38 -66.80 1.59
C HIS A 5 17.47 -65.80 0.88
N HIS A 6 16.33 -65.47 1.49
CA HIS A 6 15.52 -64.33 1.13
C HIS A 6 16.20 -63.06 1.64
N ASP A 7 16.83 -62.29 0.74
CA ASP A 7 17.15 -60.89 1.01
C ASP A 7 15.83 -60.12 1.03
N VAL A 8 15.37 -59.80 2.25
CA VAL A 8 14.28 -58.85 2.48
C VAL A 8 14.81 -57.46 2.09
N PRO A 9 14.20 -56.73 1.14
CA PRO A 9 14.61 -55.38 0.84
C PRO A 9 14.45 -54.52 2.11
N PRO A 10 15.32 -53.51 2.34
CA PRO A 10 15.20 -52.67 3.52
C PRO A 10 13.79 -52.09 3.55
N THR A 11 13.09 -52.37 4.65
CA THR A 11 11.77 -51.80 4.93
C THR A 11 11.85 -50.30 4.75
N ALA A 12 10.88 -49.75 4.00
CA ALA A 12 10.79 -48.33 3.71
C ALA A 12 11.10 -47.53 5.00
N ALA A 13 12.20 -46.80 4.99
CA ALA A 13 12.54 -45.90 6.08
C ALA A 13 11.32 -45.03 6.31
N SER A 14 10.76 -45.09 7.52
CA SER A 14 9.75 -44.15 7.96
C SER A 14 10.40 -42.77 7.90
N PHE A 15 10.16 -42.03 6.83
CA PHE A 15 10.46 -40.61 6.85
C PHE A 15 9.62 -40.03 7.98
N ASP A 16 10.29 -39.56 9.04
CA ASP A 16 9.63 -38.69 10.01
C ASP A 16 8.97 -37.58 9.22
N ARG A 17 7.65 -37.48 9.30
CA ARG A 17 6.91 -36.40 8.66
C ARG A 17 7.35 -35.10 9.32
N ALA A 18 8.27 -34.39 8.66
CA ALA A 18 8.68 -33.07 9.09
C ALA A 18 7.50 -32.11 8.90
N VAL A 19 7.06 -31.50 10.00
CA VAL A 19 6.03 -30.46 10.01
C VAL A 19 6.73 -29.11 10.01
N PHE A 20 6.41 -28.26 9.04
CA PHE A 20 6.90 -26.88 8.95
C PHE A 20 5.71 -25.92 9.08
N SER A 21 5.91 -24.79 9.74
CA SER A 21 4.92 -23.71 9.80
C SER A 21 5.13 -22.76 8.63
N ILE A 22 4.07 -22.47 7.89
CA ILE A 22 4.06 -21.56 6.74
C ILE A 22 3.01 -20.47 6.92
N GLY A 23 3.16 -19.37 6.19
CA GLY A 23 2.23 -18.24 6.19
C GLY A 23 2.28 -17.34 7.42
N GLN A 24 3.21 -17.57 8.35
CA GLN A 24 3.46 -16.66 9.45
C GLN A 24 3.75 -15.23 8.96
N MET A 25 3.31 -14.25 9.72
CA MET A 25 3.58 -12.83 9.57
C MET A 25 4.56 -12.40 10.67
N ARG A 26 5.78 -12.06 10.27
CA ARG A 26 6.77 -11.45 11.17
C ARG A 26 6.42 -9.97 11.39
N VAL A 27 6.43 -9.51 12.64
CA VAL A 27 6.12 -8.11 12.97
C VAL A 27 7.27 -7.46 13.73
N GLU A 28 7.80 -6.37 13.17
CA GLU A 28 8.73 -5.52 13.89
C GLU A 28 7.97 -4.48 14.70
N LYS A 29 8.24 -4.42 16.01
CA LYS A 29 7.60 -3.49 16.93
C LYS A 29 8.60 -2.46 17.43
N LEU A 30 8.22 -1.18 17.33
CA LEU A 30 8.93 -0.06 17.96
C LEU A 30 8.10 0.42 19.15
N GLU A 31 8.67 0.28 20.35
CA GLU A 31 8.07 0.80 21.58
C GLU A 31 8.72 2.16 21.92
N PRO A 32 7.94 3.25 22.03
CA PRO A 32 8.47 4.55 22.39
C PRO A 32 8.96 4.55 23.84
N THR A 33 10.07 5.22 24.11
CA THR A 33 10.62 5.34 25.47
C THR A 33 9.64 6.03 26.42
N VAL A 34 8.88 7.01 25.92
CA VAL A 34 7.76 7.62 26.64
C VAL A 34 6.47 7.06 26.06
N ASN A 35 5.87 6.16 26.82
CA ASN A 35 4.66 5.46 26.41
C ASN A 35 3.42 6.26 26.78
N HIS A 36 2.88 7.01 25.81
CA HIS A 36 1.59 7.67 25.98
C HIS A 36 0.49 6.62 25.79
N ARG A 37 0.04 5.99 26.89
CA ARG A 37 -1.02 4.96 26.84
C ARG A 37 -2.31 5.44 26.15
N SER A 38 -2.56 6.75 26.14
CA SER A 38 -3.66 7.40 25.45
C SER A 38 -3.52 7.42 23.93
N LEU A 39 -2.31 7.29 23.37
CA LEU A 39 -2.10 7.21 21.93
C LEU A 39 -2.48 5.84 21.39
N MET A 40 -3.04 5.85 20.19
CA MET A 40 -3.38 4.62 19.47
C MET A 40 -2.11 3.98 18.86
N PRO A 41 -2.00 2.64 18.91
CA PRO A 41 -1.02 1.92 18.10
C PRO A 41 -1.18 2.22 16.61
N ILE A 42 -0.07 2.24 15.88
CA ILE A 42 -0.05 2.39 14.42
C ILE A 42 0.49 1.09 13.81
N ILE A 43 -0.24 0.52 12.86
CA ILE A 43 0.20 -0.60 12.04
C ILE A 43 0.50 -0.08 10.64
N LEU A 44 1.73 -0.29 10.16
CA LEU A 44 2.23 0.16 8.86
C LEU A 44 2.24 -1.01 7.85
N LEU A 45 1.31 -1.01 6.92
CA LEU A 45 1.08 -2.10 5.96
C LEU A 45 1.74 -1.78 4.62
N HIS A 46 2.77 -2.54 4.25
CA HIS A 46 3.50 -2.33 2.99
C HIS A 46 2.72 -2.81 1.77
N GLY A 47 3.09 -2.30 0.60
CA GLY A 47 2.56 -2.75 -0.69
C GLY A 47 3.35 -3.93 -1.30
N ASP A 48 2.94 -4.30 -2.50
CA ASP A 48 3.56 -5.35 -3.32
C ASP A 48 5.06 -5.07 -3.53
N TYR A 49 5.84 -6.15 -3.63
CA TYR A 49 7.32 -6.16 -3.76
C TYR A 49 8.11 -5.62 -2.56
N HIS A 50 7.46 -5.22 -1.48
CA HIS A 50 8.11 -4.69 -0.30
C HIS A 50 7.94 -5.60 0.92
N THR A 51 8.59 -5.22 2.02
CA THR A 51 8.41 -5.81 3.34
C THR A 51 8.30 -4.69 4.37
N GLY A 52 7.97 -5.01 5.63
CA GLY A 52 7.93 -4.03 6.72
C GLY A 52 9.20 -3.18 6.90
N SER A 53 10.35 -3.60 6.35
CA SER A 53 11.61 -2.86 6.45
C SER A 53 11.57 -1.48 5.79
N MET A 54 10.71 -1.27 4.78
CA MET A 54 10.56 0.04 4.11
C MET A 54 10.14 1.16 5.08
N TRP A 55 9.48 0.80 6.18
CA TRP A 55 9.00 1.75 7.18
C TRP A 55 10.08 2.15 8.16
N LEU A 56 11.16 1.38 8.26
CA LEU A 56 12.19 1.52 9.28
C LEU A 56 13.30 2.48 8.83
N THR A 57 13.90 2.21 7.67
CA THR A 57 15.08 2.91 7.17
C THR A 57 14.93 3.17 5.68
N LYS A 58 15.11 4.43 5.28
CA LYS A 58 15.00 4.86 3.90
C LYS A 58 16.24 4.43 3.08
N PRO A 59 16.16 4.39 1.75
CA PRO A 59 17.29 4.04 0.88
C PRO A 59 18.48 5.00 0.99
N ASP A 60 18.32 6.19 1.55
CA ASP A 60 19.41 7.12 1.86
C ASP A 60 19.91 6.99 3.32
N SER A 61 19.57 5.88 3.98
CA SER A 61 19.91 5.54 5.36
C SER A 61 19.30 6.44 6.44
N ARG A 62 18.44 7.40 6.09
CA ARG A 62 17.71 8.19 7.09
C ARG A 62 16.55 7.38 7.70
N PRO A 63 16.08 7.74 8.92
CA PRO A 63 14.93 7.09 9.53
C PRO A 63 13.65 7.17 8.67
N GLY A 64 12.87 6.09 8.68
CA GLY A 64 11.57 5.99 8.04
C GLY A 64 10.41 6.37 8.97
N TRP A 65 9.18 6.16 8.47
CA TRP A 65 7.95 6.52 9.20
C TRP A 65 7.76 5.78 10.52
N ALA A 66 8.22 4.54 10.65
CA ALA A 66 8.10 3.80 11.90
C ALA A 66 8.84 4.52 13.04
N VAL A 67 10.04 5.02 12.75
CA VAL A 67 10.83 5.82 13.71
C VAL A 67 10.14 7.16 13.96
N PHE A 68 9.70 7.85 12.90
CA PHE A 68 9.01 9.15 13.02
C PHE A 68 7.78 9.11 13.94
N PHE A 69 6.95 8.07 13.83
CA PHE A 69 5.76 7.90 14.66
C PHE A 69 6.11 7.46 16.09
N ALA A 70 7.12 6.59 16.25
CA ALA A 70 7.60 6.17 17.57
C ALA A 70 8.19 7.34 18.37
N GLU A 71 8.94 8.25 17.72
CA GLU A 71 9.43 9.49 18.33
C GLU A 71 8.30 10.44 18.80
N ARG A 72 7.07 10.21 18.33
CA ARG A 72 5.86 10.94 18.75
C ARG A 72 4.99 10.14 19.71
N GLY A 73 5.54 9.09 20.31
CA GLY A 73 4.89 8.35 21.39
C GLY A 73 3.93 7.24 20.94
N HIS A 74 3.77 7.02 19.64
CA HIS A 74 2.96 5.89 19.15
C HIS A 74 3.75 4.58 19.28
N ARG A 75 3.08 3.50 19.70
CA ARG A 75 3.59 2.15 19.46
C ARG A 75 3.40 1.84 17.99
N VAL A 76 4.47 1.43 17.32
CA VAL A 76 4.43 1.18 15.87
C VAL A 76 4.72 -0.28 15.57
N TYR A 77 3.92 -0.87 14.70
CA TYR A 77 4.04 -2.23 14.23
C TYR A 77 4.24 -2.20 12.71
N ALA A 78 5.35 -2.74 12.24
CA ALA A 78 5.69 -2.87 10.83
C ALA A 78 5.71 -4.36 10.45
N PRO A 79 4.55 -4.96 10.14
CA PRO A 79 4.49 -6.35 9.69
C PRO A 79 5.22 -6.54 8.36
N GLN A 80 5.83 -7.71 8.19
CA GLN A 80 6.12 -8.32 6.90
C GLN A 80 4.96 -9.25 6.60
N LEU A 81 4.08 -8.85 5.68
CA LEU A 81 2.88 -9.59 5.34
C LEU A 81 3.23 -11.04 4.94
N PRO A 82 2.30 -12.00 5.13
CA PRO A 82 2.56 -13.42 4.86
C PRO A 82 3.17 -13.66 3.48
N PHE A 83 4.17 -14.55 3.43
CA PHE A 83 4.87 -14.94 2.20
C PHE A 83 5.63 -13.79 1.50
N GLN A 84 6.11 -12.82 2.28
CA GLN A 84 7.06 -11.80 1.83
C GLN A 84 8.25 -11.71 2.78
N GLY A 85 9.46 -11.61 2.21
CA GLY A 85 10.67 -11.41 3.00
C GLY A 85 10.96 -12.59 3.93
N GLN A 86 10.96 -12.33 5.25
CA GLN A 86 11.26 -13.34 6.28
C GLN A 86 10.02 -14.13 6.71
N SER A 87 8.84 -13.79 6.19
CA SER A 87 7.64 -14.62 6.28
C SER A 87 7.75 -15.71 5.20
N ASP A 88 7.89 -16.98 5.60
CA ASP A 88 8.38 -18.07 4.73
C ASP A 88 7.64 -18.16 3.38
N THR A 89 8.41 -18.30 2.31
CA THR A 89 7.96 -18.40 0.91
C THR A 89 8.31 -19.75 0.28
N SER A 90 8.86 -20.68 1.06
CA SER A 90 9.54 -21.88 0.57
C SER A 90 8.68 -22.81 -0.29
N ALA A 91 7.36 -22.80 -0.09
CA ALA A 91 6.41 -23.67 -0.78
C ALA A 91 6.00 -23.21 -2.20
N TYR A 92 6.38 -22.00 -2.66
CA TYR A 92 5.76 -21.39 -3.86
C TYR A 92 6.74 -20.81 -4.89
N TYR A 93 7.99 -21.29 -4.95
CA TYR A 93 9.02 -20.72 -5.83
C TYR A 93 8.69 -20.76 -7.34
N GLU A 94 7.79 -21.63 -7.78
CA GLU A 94 7.44 -21.78 -9.20
C GLU A 94 6.60 -20.63 -9.78
N ARG A 95 5.99 -19.78 -8.93
CA ARG A 95 5.04 -18.71 -9.33
C ARG A 95 5.63 -17.30 -9.22
N VAL A 96 6.94 -17.17 -9.42
CA VAL A 96 7.67 -15.92 -9.15
C VAL A 96 7.25 -14.76 -10.06
N LYS A 97 6.80 -13.67 -9.44
CA LYS A 97 6.56 -12.37 -10.09
C LYS A 97 7.62 -11.38 -9.62
N VAL A 98 8.29 -10.75 -10.58
CA VAL A 98 9.35 -9.76 -10.34
C VAL A 98 8.98 -8.42 -10.95
N ILE A 99 9.49 -7.34 -10.35
CA ILE A 99 9.41 -6.00 -10.91
C ILE A 99 10.77 -5.62 -11.50
N THR A 100 10.77 -5.09 -12.73
CA THR A 100 12.02 -4.78 -13.42
C THR A 100 12.64 -3.48 -12.91
N PRO A 101 13.98 -3.34 -12.91
CA PRO A 101 14.64 -2.06 -12.63
C PRO A 101 14.16 -0.91 -13.52
N ARG A 102 13.70 -1.23 -14.75
CA ARG A 102 13.14 -0.26 -15.68
C ARG A 102 11.78 0.26 -15.25
N THR A 103 10.90 -0.64 -14.81
CA THR A 103 9.61 -0.27 -14.22
C THR A 103 9.81 0.60 -12.99
N ILE A 104 10.74 0.22 -12.10
CA ILE A 104 11.07 0.99 -10.89
C ILE A 104 11.53 2.41 -11.24
N GLU A 105 12.52 2.54 -12.13
CA GLU A 105 13.03 3.85 -12.54
C GLU A 105 11.92 4.74 -13.11
N ASN A 106 11.11 4.20 -14.02
CA ASN A 106 10.13 4.98 -14.76
C ASN A 106 8.91 5.35 -13.92
N LEU A 107 8.40 4.44 -13.08
CA LEU A 107 7.12 4.64 -12.39
C LEU A 107 7.27 5.09 -10.94
N TYR A 108 8.45 4.91 -10.33
CA TYR A 108 8.63 5.10 -8.89
C TYR A 108 9.72 6.12 -8.57
N THR A 109 10.95 5.94 -9.04
CA THR A 109 12.10 6.68 -8.50
C THR A 109 12.56 7.86 -9.37
N ALA A 110 12.35 7.82 -10.69
CA ALA A 110 12.75 8.87 -11.63
C ALA A 110 11.62 9.26 -12.61
N THR A 111 10.39 9.34 -12.09
CA THR A 111 9.19 9.63 -12.90
C THR A 111 9.31 10.92 -13.73
N ASN A 112 10.06 11.91 -13.25
CA ASN A 112 10.33 13.16 -13.98
C ASN A 112 11.13 12.98 -15.29
N LYS A 113 11.78 11.83 -15.48
CA LYS A 113 12.48 11.49 -16.73
C LYS A 113 11.57 10.85 -17.77
N THR A 114 10.37 10.40 -17.38
CA THR A 114 9.39 9.85 -18.32
C THR A 114 8.80 10.93 -19.22
N ASN A 115 8.49 10.59 -20.47
CA ASN A 115 7.84 11.47 -21.44
C ASN A 115 6.44 10.96 -21.80
N ASP A 116 5.72 10.42 -20.82
CA ASP A 116 4.39 9.87 -21.04
C ASP A 116 3.35 11.00 -21.21
N PRO A 117 2.66 11.09 -22.37
CA PRO A 117 1.71 12.15 -22.64
C PRO A 117 0.44 12.06 -21.77
N GLU A 118 0.11 10.90 -21.22
CA GLU A 118 -1.04 10.73 -20.31
C GLU A 118 -0.69 11.03 -18.84
N TRP A 119 0.60 11.10 -18.50
CA TRP A 119 1.12 11.35 -17.15
C TRP A 119 1.95 12.64 -17.04
N LEU A 120 1.35 13.76 -17.45
CA LEU A 120 2.03 15.07 -17.48
C LEU A 120 2.63 15.52 -16.13
N VAL A 121 2.02 15.11 -15.02
CA VAL A 121 2.50 15.49 -13.67
C VAL A 121 3.77 14.75 -13.24
N ALA A 122 4.20 13.70 -13.95
CA ALA A 122 5.42 12.96 -13.65
C ALA A 122 6.65 13.89 -13.58
N LYS A 123 6.70 14.91 -14.47
CA LYS A 123 7.75 15.92 -14.54
C LYS A 123 7.97 16.71 -13.25
N LYS A 124 6.99 16.69 -12.33
CA LYS A 124 7.08 17.40 -11.04
C LYS A 124 7.82 16.63 -9.95
N HIS A 125 8.19 15.38 -10.19
CA HIS A 125 8.88 14.58 -9.19
C HIS A 125 10.29 15.14 -8.90
N THR A 126 10.47 15.55 -7.65
CA THR A 126 11.68 16.25 -7.18
C THR A 126 12.15 15.79 -5.81
N GLN A 127 11.36 14.94 -5.11
CA GLN A 127 11.63 14.57 -3.73
C GLN A 127 12.39 13.26 -3.56
N TRP A 128 12.59 12.46 -4.61
CA TRP A 128 13.49 11.31 -4.53
C TRP A 128 14.91 11.72 -4.08
N PRO A 129 15.52 10.99 -3.13
CA PRO A 129 16.92 11.21 -2.76
C PRO A 129 17.85 10.68 -3.87
N GLY A 130 18.72 11.55 -4.40
CA GLY A 130 19.58 11.22 -5.55
C GLY A 130 18.87 11.38 -6.89
N SER A 131 19.40 10.74 -7.94
CA SER A 131 18.89 10.91 -9.31
C SER A 131 17.74 9.96 -9.68
N GLY A 132 17.50 8.93 -8.86
CA GLY A 132 16.44 7.94 -9.05
C GLY A 132 16.63 7.00 -10.24
N VAL A 133 17.76 7.08 -10.94
CA VAL A 133 18.08 6.18 -12.07
C VAL A 133 18.99 5.04 -11.67
N ARG A 134 18.92 3.93 -12.41
CA ARG A 134 19.79 2.76 -12.30
C ARG A 134 21.27 3.17 -12.28
N GLY A 135 22.04 2.56 -11.38
CA GLY A 135 23.45 2.90 -11.16
C GLY A 135 23.66 4.10 -10.23
N ASN A 136 22.60 4.79 -9.79
CA ASN A 136 22.69 5.67 -8.64
C ASN A 136 22.67 4.83 -7.35
N PRO A 137 23.58 5.06 -6.38
CA PRO A 137 23.65 4.23 -5.18
C PRO A 137 22.35 4.16 -4.37
N ILE A 138 21.55 5.23 -4.36
CA ILE A 138 20.28 5.28 -3.62
C ILE A 138 19.19 4.48 -4.35
N PHE A 139 19.19 4.51 -5.70
CA PHE A 139 18.35 3.62 -6.49
C PHE A 139 18.71 2.16 -6.23
N ASP A 140 20.01 1.83 -6.31
CA ASP A 140 20.48 0.44 -6.17
C ASP A 140 20.18 -0.07 -4.75
N GLN A 141 20.35 0.76 -3.71
CA GLN A 141 19.97 0.43 -2.35
C GLN A 141 18.46 0.18 -2.19
N TYR A 142 17.61 1.01 -2.79
CA TYR A 142 16.16 0.78 -2.80
C TYR A 142 15.80 -0.51 -3.55
N PHE A 143 16.35 -0.72 -4.74
CA PHE A 143 16.05 -1.88 -5.57
C PHE A 143 16.45 -3.19 -4.86
N ASN A 144 17.56 -3.20 -4.14
CA ASN A 144 18.02 -4.34 -3.34
C ASN A 144 17.14 -4.64 -2.11
N GLN A 145 16.22 -3.74 -1.73
CA GLN A 145 15.24 -3.99 -0.65
C GLN A 145 13.96 -4.65 -1.17
N LEU A 146 13.75 -4.69 -2.49
CA LEU A 146 12.56 -5.28 -3.08
C LEU A 146 12.63 -6.80 -3.02
N VAL A 147 11.47 -7.42 -2.80
CA VAL A 147 11.31 -8.87 -2.78
C VAL A 147 10.41 -9.32 -3.94
N PRO A 148 10.67 -10.48 -4.54
CA PRO A 148 9.72 -11.10 -5.46
C PRO A 148 8.41 -11.46 -4.76
N MET A 149 7.35 -11.67 -5.54
CA MET A 149 6.08 -12.20 -5.06
C MET A 149 5.88 -13.63 -5.57
N TYR A 150 5.31 -14.49 -4.73
CA TYR A 150 5.17 -15.93 -5.01
C TYR A 150 3.72 -16.41 -5.10
N MET A 151 2.77 -15.55 -4.75
CA MET A 151 1.36 -15.90 -4.66
C MET A 151 0.51 -15.02 -5.56
N ASP A 152 -0.66 -15.51 -5.95
CA ASP A 152 -1.65 -14.72 -6.66
C ASP A 152 -2.38 -13.75 -5.73
N VAL A 153 -3.06 -12.75 -6.30
CA VAL A 153 -3.58 -11.61 -5.54
C VAL A 153 -4.61 -12.01 -4.49
N HIS A 154 -5.46 -12.98 -4.81
CA HIS A 154 -6.43 -13.57 -3.89
C HIS A 154 -5.72 -14.21 -2.67
N GLU A 155 -4.60 -14.92 -2.88
CA GLU A 155 -3.90 -15.69 -1.84
C GLU A 155 -3.23 -14.70 -0.89
N ARG A 156 -2.59 -13.67 -1.47
CA ARG A 156 -1.99 -12.57 -0.72
C ARG A 156 -3.02 -11.83 0.12
N GLN A 157 -4.18 -11.50 -0.46
CA GLN A 157 -5.23 -10.77 0.25
C GLN A 157 -5.84 -11.60 1.39
N ALA A 158 -6.14 -12.87 1.15
CA ALA A 158 -6.72 -13.75 2.17
C ALA A 158 -5.75 -13.95 3.34
N ALA A 159 -4.49 -14.30 3.05
CA ALA A 159 -3.47 -14.49 4.09
C ALA A 159 -3.20 -13.19 4.87
N ALA A 160 -3.12 -12.05 4.17
CA ALA A 160 -2.89 -10.76 4.82
C ALA A 160 -4.08 -10.31 5.68
N GLN A 161 -5.33 -10.53 5.24
CA GLN A 161 -6.52 -10.22 6.03
C GLN A 161 -6.51 -10.96 7.37
N GLU A 162 -6.31 -12.28 7.33
CA GLU A 162 -6.30 -13.13 8.53
C GLU A 162 -5.14 -12.78 9.48
N ALA A 163 -3.93 -12.55 8.93
CA ALA A 163 -2.76 -12.23 9.73
C ALA A 163 -2.90 -10.86 10.41
N VAL A 164 -3.40 -9.85 9.69
CA VAL A 164 -3.61 -8.50 10.26
C VAL A 164 -4.78 -8.50 11.25
N GLU A 165 -5.87 -9.23 10.98
CA GLU A 165 -6.95 -9.45 11.96
C GLU A 165 -6.42 -10.07 13.25
N SER A 166 -5.56 -11.09 13.14
CA SER A 166 -4.91 -11.72 14.29
C SER A 166 -4.04 -10.72 15.06
N LEU A 167 -3.24 -9.89 14.37
CA LEU A 167 -2.47 -8.83 15.02
C LEU A 167 -3.39 -7.83 15.76
N LEU A 168 -4.48 -7.38 15.14
CA LEU A 168 -5.44 -6.48 15.77
C LEU A 168 -6.03 -7.09 17.06
N ARG A 169 -6.44 -8.36 17.02
CA ARG A 169 -6.95 -9.09 18.20
C ARG A 169 -5.89 -9.22 19.30
N LEU A 170 -4.61 -9.39 18.94
CA LEU A 170 -3.49 -9.42 19.89
C LEU A 170 -3.26 -8.09 20.61
N LEU A 171 -3.50 -6.96 19.94
CA LEU A 171 -3.35 -5.65 20.56
C LEU A 171 -4.38 -5.41 21.66
N LYS A 172 -5.54 -6.07 21.61
CA LYS A 172 -6.67 -5.94 22.56
C LYS A 172 -7.14 -4.49 22.74
N ARG A 173 -6.95 -3.66 21.72
CA ARG A 173 -7.42 -2.27 21.64
C ARG A 173 -7.45 -1.81 20.19
N PRO A 174 -8.25 -0.78 19.84
CA PRO A 174 -8.24 -0.22 18.50
C PRO A 174 -6.87 0.30 18.07
N ALA A 175 -6.57 0.17 16.78
CA ALA A 175 -5.34 0.65 16.16
C ALA A 175 -5.62 1.48 14.90
N ILE A 176 -4.65 2.30 14.51
CA ILE A 176 -4.64 3.03 13.24
C ILE A 176 -3.95 2.15 12.20
N LEU A 177 -4.59 1.95 11.06
CA LEU A 177 -4.00 1.24 9.92
C LEU A 177 -3.52 2.27 8.90
N ILE A 178 -2.22 2.27 8.59
CA ILE A 178 -1.64 3.09 7.51
C ILE A 178 -1.09 2.13 6.48
N GLY A 179 -1.70 2.09 5.30
CA GLY A 179 -1.30 1.21 4.21
C GLY A 179 -0.81 1.97 2.99
N HIS A 180 0.18 1.40 2.30
CA HIS A 180 0.66 1.89 0.99
C HIS A 180 0.40 0.87 -0.11
N GLY A 181 -0.06 1.31 -1.28
CA GLY A 181 -0.34 0.40 -2.41
C GLY A 181 -1.32 -0.70 -2.02
N SER A 182 -0.98 -1.96 -2.24
CA SER A 182 -1.80 -3.12 -1.82
C SER A 182 -1.95 -3.23 -0.29
N GLY A 183 -1.04 -2.66 0.51
CA GLY A 183 -1.17 -2.59 1.95
C GLY A 183 -2.36 -1.71 2.41
N ALA A 184 -2.78 -0.74 1.58
CA ALA A 184 -4.01 0.00 1.83
C ALA A 184 -5.26 -0.87 1.61
N ASN A 185 -5.22 -1.77 0.61
CA ASN A 185 -6.30 -2.73 0.37
C ASN A 185 -6.39 -3.75 1.51
N VAL A 186 -5.25 -4.21 2.03
CA VAL A 186 -5.19 -5.04 3.24
C VAL A 186 -5.78 -4.29 4.46
N ALA A 187 -5.58 -2.98 4.57
CA ALA A 187 -6.18 -2.20 5.67
C ALA A 187 -7.72 -2.25 5.62
N TRP A 188 -8.33 -2.14 4.43
CA TRP A 188 -9.77 -2.29 4.26
C TRP A 188 -10.24 -3.72 4.54
N LEU A 189 -9.50 -4.73 4.07
CA LEU A 189 -9.83 -6.13 4.35
C LEU A 189 -9.81 -6.45 5.84
N ALA A 190 -8.78 -5.99 6.56
CA ALA A 190 -8.68 -6.19 8.00
C ALA A 190 -9.79 -5.45 8.77
N ALA A 191 -10.13 -4.23 8.34
CA ALA A 191 -11.23 -3.47 8.92
C ALA A 191 -12.60 -4.11 8.63
N ASP A 192 -12.76 -4.79 7.49
CA ASP A 192 -14.01 -5.46 7.14
C ASP A 192 -14.31 -6.66 8.07
N VAL A 193 -13.29 -7.38 8.55
CA VAL A 193 -13.45 -8.52 9.47
C VAL A 193 -13.27 -8.17 10.95
N ALA A 194 -12.67 -7.01 11.26
CA ALA A 194 -12.44 -6.55 12.62
C ALA A 194 -12.72 -5.04 12.79
N PRO A 195 -13.92 -4.54 12.45
CA PRO A 195 -14.22 -3.11 12.40
C PRO A 195 -14.04 -2.43 13.76
N ASP A 196 -14.44 -3.08 14.85
CA ASP A 196 -14.33 -2.55 16.22
C ASP A 196 -12.89 -2.38 16.71
N LEU A 197 -11.91 -2.98 16.02
CA LEU A 197 -10.49 -2.91 16.35
C LEU A 197 -9.74 -1.90 15.48
N VAL A 198 -10.41 -1.19 14.58
CA VAL A 198 -9.81 -0.20 13.70
C VAL A 198 -10.32 1.20 14.04
N HIS A 199 -9.42 2.04 14.52
CA HIS A 199 -9.73 3.44 14.88
C HIS A 199 -9.82 4.34 13.65
N ALA A 200 -8.91 4.16 12.69
CA ALA A 200 -8.85 4.94 11.46
C ALA A 200 -8.03 4.22 10.39
N ILE A 201 -8.31 4.53 9.11
CA ILE A 201 -7.57 4.00 7.95
C ILE A 201 -6.94 5.16 7.18
N VAL A 202 -5.64 5.06 6.90
CA VAL A 202 -4.91 5.95 6.01
C VAL A 202 -4.38 5.14 4.83
N ALA A 203 -4.99 5.33 3.66
CA ALA A 203 -4.62 4.71 2.40
C ALA A 203 -3.71 5.66 1.60
N VAL A 204 -2.41 5.41 1.62
CA VAL A 204 -1.42 6.16 0.81
C VAL A 204 -1.31 5.49 -0.54
N GLU A 205 -1.86 6.13 -1.58
CA GLU A 205 -1.83 5.65 -2.96
C GLU A 205 -2.25 4.16 -3.09
N PRO A 206 -3.51 3.84 -2.73
CA PRO A 206 -4.00 2.47 -2.68
C PRO A 206 -3.99 1.78 -4.05
N LEU A 207 -3.85 0.45 -4.07
CA LEU A 207 -3.98 -0.30 -5.31
C LEU A 207 -5.39 -0.09 -5.89
N GLY A 208 -5.45 0.41 -7.12
CA GLY A 208 -6.67 0.77 -7.81
C GLY A 208 -6.49 0.76 -9.32
N SER A 209 -7.49 1.15 -10.09
CA SER A 209 -8.81 1.66 -9.70
C SER A 209 -9.77 0.55 -9.26
N PRO A 210 -10.93 0.89 -8.69
CA PRO A 210 -12.02 -0.08 -8.60
C PRO A 210 -12.39 -0.69 -9.95
N PHE A 211 -12.62 -2.02 -9.94
CA PHE A 211 -13.07 -2.84 -11.07
C PHE A 211 -12.19 -2.83 -12.33
N GLY A 212 -10.91 -2.45 -12.20
CA GLY A 212 -10.03 -2.37 -13.36
C GLY A 212 -8.73 -1.64 -13.11
N SER A 213 -7.90 -1.50 -14.13
CA SER A 213 -6.54 -0.95 -14.00
C SER A 213 -6.44 0.47 -14.57
N ALA A 214 -5.63 1.30 -13.91
CA ALA A 214 -5.15 2.57 -14.46
C ALA A 214 -3.71 2.46 -15.01
N LEU A 215 -3.20 1.22 -15.11
CA LEU A 215 -1.96 0.87 -15.79
C LEU A 215 -2.31 -0.01 -17.00
N GLN A 216 -1.77 0.34 -18.17
CA GLN A 216 -1.91 -0.44 -19.39
C GLN A 216 -0.55 -1.00 -19.80
N ASN A 217 -0.50 -2.28 -20.17
CA ASN A 217 0.69 -2.85 -20.79
C ASN A 217 0.74 -2.45 -22.28
N THR A 218 1.77 -1.71 -22.67
CA THR A 218 2.06 -1.35 -24.07
C THR A 218 3.43 -1.87 -24.43
N ASN A 219 3.51 -2.86 -25.32
CA ASN A 219 4.77 -3.46 -25.78
C ASN A 219 5.67 -3.99 -24.64
N GLY A 220 5.08 -4.59 -23.60
CA GLY A 220 5.81 -5.12 -22.45
C GLY A 220 6.14 -4.07 -21.37
N GLU A 221 5.70 -2.81 -21.55
CA GLU A 221 5.89 -1.73 -20.58
C GLU A 221 4.57 -1.34 -19.92
N LEU A 222 4.55 -1.28 -18.60
CA LEU A 222 3.44 -0.70 -17.86
C LEU A 222 3.46 0.82 -18.00
N ARG A 223 2.34 1.38 -18.46
CA ARG A 223 2.15 2.82 -18.63
C ARG A 223 0.91 3.31 -17.89
N PRO A 224 1.02 4.40 -17.12
CA PRO A 224 -0.13 5.06 -16.54
C PRO A 224 -1.10 5.55 -17.61
N THR A 225 -2.38 5.34 -17.39
CA THR A 225 -3.42 5.87 -18.27
C THR A 225 -4.56 6.47 -17.46
N GLY A 226 -5.10 7.57 -17.96
CA GLY A 226 -6.35 8.15 -17.43
C GLY A 226 -7.59 7.42 -17.91
N LYS A 227 -7.44 6.43 -18.80
CA LYS A 227 -8.49 5.59 -19.34
C LYS A 227 -8.47 4.27 -18.57
N PHE A 228 -9.43 4.11 -17.68
CA PHE A 228 -9.53 2.89 -16.89
C PHE A 228 -9.94 1.74 -17.80
N ALA A 229 -9.09 0.73 -17.86
CA ALA A 229 -9.43 -0.53 -18.51
C ALA A 229 -10.24 -1.35 -17.51
N ARG A 230 -11.49 -1.67 -17.86
CA ARG A 230 -12.21 -2.74 -17.16
C ARG A 230 -11.41 -4.01 -17.36
N ALA A 231 -11.21 -4.76 -16.30
CA ALA A 231 -10.61 -6.08 -16.37
C ALA A 231 -11.49 -6.98 -15.51
N ALA A 232 -12.16 -7.95 -16.15
CA ALA A 232 -12.96 -8.92 -15.43
C ALA A 232 -12.07 -9.68 -14.43
N GLY A 233 -12.63 -9.98 -13.26
CA GLY A 233 -11.87 -10.58 -12.15
C GLY A 233 -10.85 -9.67 -11.45
N VAL A 234 -10.63 -8.42 -11.91
CA VAL A 234 -9.75 -7.46 -11.21
C VAL A 234 -10.56 -6.60 -10.26
N ARG A 235 -10.33 -6.78 -8.97
CA ARG A 235 -11.09 -6.15 -7.88
C ARG A 235 -12.61 -6.19 -8.11
N PRO A 236 -13.22 -7.39 -8.26
CA PRO A 236 -14.66 -7.57 -8.42
C PRO A 236 -15.50 -6.96 -7.29
N TYR A 237 -14.91 -6.75 -6.10
CA TYR A 237 -15.56 -6.11 -4.95
C TYR A 237 -15.24 -4.61 -4.84
N GLY A 238 -14.72 -4.01 -5.91
CA GLY A 238 -14.37 -2.60 -6.00
C GLY A 238 -13.03 -2.27 -5.36
N LEU A 239 -12.78 -2.64 -4.11
CA LEU A 239 -11.48 -2.39 -3.47
C LEU A 239 -10.54 -3.60 -3.56
N THR A 240 -11.10 -4.81 -3.58
CA THR A 240 -10.38 -6.05 -3.29
C THR A 240 -10.77 -7.14 -4.27
N ASP A 241 -9.89 -8.12 -4.38
CA ASP A 241 -10.05 -9.31 -5.21
C ASP A 241 -10.77 -10.43 -4.44
N ILE A 242 -10.72 -10.41 -3.10
CA ILE A 242 -11.54 -11.29 -2.24
C ILE A 242 -12.81 -10.58 -1.73
N PRO A 243 -13.85 -11.35 -1.33
CA PRO A 243 -15.13 -10.80 -0.86
C PRO A 243 -15.00 -9.80 0.29
N MET A 244 -15.91 -8.82 0.30
CA MET A 244 -16.12 -7.89 1.40
C MET A 244 -17.58 -7.88 1.83
N GLN A 245 -17.86 -7.43 3.06
CA GLN A 245 -19.22 -7.37 3.57
C GLN A 245 -19.99 -6.16 2.99
N PHE A 246 -21.02 -6.47 2.20
CA PHE A 246 -21.93 -5.49 1.62
C PHE A 246 -23.36 -5.62 2.14
N ASP A 247 -24.09 -4.50 2.15
CA ASP A 247 -25.55 -4.45 2.25
C ASP A 247 -26.14 -3.61 1.09
N PRO A 248 -27.02 -4.17 0.24
CA PRO A 248 -27.41 -5.58 0.20
C PRO A 248 -26.22 -6.52 -0.11
N PRO A 249 -26.27 -7.81 0.32
CA PRO A 249 -25.16 -8.76 0.15
C PRO A 249 -24.76 -9.01 -1.30
N VAL A 250 -23.46 -9.14 -1.55
CA VAL A 250 -22.85 -9.46 -2.85
C VAL A 250 -22.51 -10.95 -2.89
N ALA A 251 -22.65 -11.59 -4.06
CA ALA A 251 -22.26 -12.97 -4.23
C ALA A 251 -20.78 -13.18 -3.88
N ALA A 252 -20.49 -14.26 -3.16
CA ALA A 252 -19.16 -14.76 -2.88
C ALA A 252 -19.04 -16.17 -3.45
N PRO A 253 -17.87 -16.57 -3.98
CA PRO A 253 -17.63 -17.97 -4.34
C PRO A 253 -17.83 -18.90 -3.13
N GLU A 254 -18.29 -20.13 -3.38
CA GLU A 254 -18.64 -21.08 -2.32
C GLU A 254 -17.41 -21.74 -1.68
N SER A 255 -16.26 -21.71 -2.38
CA SER A 255 -15.02 -22.33 -1.91
C SER A 255 -13.77 -21.50 -2.25
N PHE A 256 -12.69 -21.75 -1.50
CA PHE A 256 -11.37 -21.23 -1.84
C PHE A 256 -10.95 -21.75 -3.23
N GLU A 257 -11.22 -23.01 -3.56
CA GLU A 257 -10.92 -23.58 -4.87
C GLU A 257 -11.63 -22.85 -6.03
N GLU A 258 -12.82 -22.29 -5.83
CA GLU A 258 -13.48 -21.43 -6.83
C GLU A 258 -12.82 -20.06 -6.97
N LEU A 259 -12.27 -19.50 -5.89
CA LEU A 259 -11.47 -18.27 -5.89
C LEU A 259 -10.09 -18.46 -6.54
N PHE A 260 -9.46 -19.63 -6.38
CA PHE A 260 -8.07 -19.92 -6.77
C PHE A 260 -7.92 -20.76 -8.04
N GLY A 261 -8.91 -21.58 -8.38
CA GLY A 261 -8.84 -22.56 -9.48
C GLY A 261 -9.02 -21.97 -10.88
N GLY A 262 -9.07 -20.64 -11.02
CA GLY A 262 -9.32 -19.99 -12.31
C GLY A 262 -10.71 -20.28 -12.89
N ILE A 263 -11.66 -20.70 -12.06
CA ILE A 263 -13.01 -21.13 -12.49
C ILE A 263 -13.87 -19.92 -12.93
N TYR A 264 -13.49 -18.69 -12.58
CA TYR A 264 -14.18 -17.49 -13.05
C TYR A 264 -13.24 -16.33 -13.41
N PRO A 265 -12.55 -16.37 -14.58
CA PRO A 265 -11.88 -15.18 -15.12
C PRO A 265 -12.85 -14.02 -15.38
N ASP A 266 -14.14 -14.33 -15.52
CA ASP A 266 -15.23 -13.38 -15.76
C ASP A 266 -16.14 -13.15 -14.53
N PHE A 267 -15.66 -13.43 -13.31
CA PHE A 267 -16.46 -13.17 -12.10
C PHE A 267 -16.68 -11.68 -11.89
N GLU A 268 -17.94 -11.25 -11.97
CA GLU A 268 -18.34 -9.85 -11.80
C GLU A 268 -19.61 -9.77 -10.93
N PRO A 269 -19.49 -9.94 -9.61
CA PRO A 269 -20.64 -10.07 -8.70
C PRO A 269 -21.34 -8.72 -8.46
N ILE A 270 -20.70 -7.62 -8.84
CA ILE A 270 -21.25 -6.27 -8.79
C ILE A 270 -21.35 -5.78 -10.25
N PRO A 271 -22.57 -5.59 -10.79
CA PRO A 271 -22.75 -4.93 -12.07
C PRO A 271 -22.16 -3.52 -12.02
N VAL A 272 -21.39 -3.14 -13.05
CA VAL A 272 -20.72 -1.83 -13.12
C VAL A 272 -21.01 -1.07 -14.39
N THR A 273 -21.05 0.26 -14.28
CA THR A 273 -21.21 1.18 -15.41
C THR A 273 -20.13 2.25 -15.38
N LYS A 274 -19.97 2.99 -16.49
CA LYS A 274 -19.00 4.08 -16.58
C LYS A 274 -19.54 5.34 -15.95
N PHE A 275 -18.86 5.84 -14.93
CA PHE A 275 -19.08 7.16 -14.35
C PHE A 275 -18.15 8.19 -14.99
N TYR A 276 -18.69 9.24 -15.60
CA TYR A 276 -17.89 10.34 -16.17
C TYR A 276 -17.81 11.50 -15.19
N ALA A 277 -16.61 11.74 -14.64
CA ALA A 277 -16.42 12.79 -13.67
C ALA A 277 -16.56 14.19 -14.31
N ARG A 278 -17.47 15.01 -13.77
CA ARG A 278 -17.66 16.40 -14.20
C ARG A 278 -16.35 17.17 -14.06
N GLY A 279 -15.93 17.84 -15.14
CA GLY A 279 -14.70 18.64 -15.17
C GLY A 279 -13.40 17.86 -15.43
N ARG A 280 -13.45 16.54 -15.71
CA ARG A 280 -12.25 15.72 -15.99
C ARG A 280 -12.09 15.31 -17.47
N GLN A 281 -12.39 16.19 -18.43
CA GLN A 281 -12.11 16.02 -19.88
C GLN A 281 -12.35 14.58 -20.41
N GLY A 282 -13.53 14.01 -20.19
CA GLY A 282 -13.88 12.67 -20.70
C GLY A 282 -13.24 11.48 -19.98
N LYS A 283 -12.51 11.71 -18.88
CA LYS A 283 -12.06 10.64 -17.97
C LYS A 283 -13.27 10.07 -17.24
N PHE A 284 -13.39 8.75 -17.26
CA PHE A 284 -14.42 7.99 -16.54
C PHE A 284 -13.80 7.14 -15.44
N CYS A 285 -14.59 6.51 -14.58
CA CYS A 285 -14.21 5.33 -13.80
C CYS A 285 -15.35 4.32 -13.83
N PHE A 286 -15.21 3.18 -13.16
CA PHE A 286 -16.31 2.22 -12.99
C PHE A 286 -16.98 2.44 -11.63
N GLU A 287 -18.31 2.42 -11.63
CA GLU A 287 -19.14 2.53 -10.44
C GLU A 287 -20.24 1.46 -10.45
N GLN A 288 -20.86 1.20 -9.30
CA GLN A 288 -21.97 0.24 -9.21
C GLN A 288 -23.14 0.66 -10.12
N ASP A 289 -23.59 -0.23 -11.01
CA ASP A 289 -24.68 0.02 -11.96
C ASP A 289 -26.04 -0.20 -11.31
N LEU A 290 -26.69 0.90 -10.93
CA LEU A 290 -28.03 0.87 -10.33
C LEU A 290 -29.11 0.31 -11.26
N ALA A 291 -28.94 0.38 -12.58
CA ALA A 291 -29.90 -0.15 -13.53
C ALA A 291 -29.72 -1.67 -13.68
N GLY A 292 -28.48 -2.14 -13.87
CA GLY A 292 -28.14 -3.56 -13.87
C GLY A 292 -28.49 -4.27 -12.58
N MET A 293 -28.43 -3.59 -11.42
CA MET A 293 -28.82 -4.15 -10.12
C MET A 293 -30.35 -4.32 -9.94
N ARG A 294 -31.21 -3.81 -10.83
CA ARG A 294 -32.69 -3.96 -10.74
C ARG A 294 -33.21 -5.26 -11.34
N VAL A 295 -32.41 -5.95 -12.15
CA VAL A 295 -32.85 -7.15 -12.87
C VAL A 295 -33.06 -8.30 -11.87
N GLY A 296 -34.30 -8.50 -11.41
CA GLY A 296 -34.69 -9.62 -10.53
C GLY A 296 -35.52 -9.27 -9.29
N SER A 297 -35.73 -7.98 -8.95
CA SER A 297 -36.62 -7.57 -7.85
C SER A 297 -37.83 -6.79 -8.40
N PRO A 298 -39.08 -7.29 -8.27
CA PRO A 298 -40.25 -6.68 -8.91
C PRO A 298 -40.82 -5.46 -8.17
N THR A 299 -40.24 -5.01 -7.05
CA THR A 299 -40.83 -3.96 -6.22
C THR A 299 -40.10 -2.63 -6.38
N GLU A 300 -40.90 -1.57 -6.52
CA GLU A 300 -40.59 -0.16 -6.84
C GLU A 300 -39.64 0.57 -5.85
N SER A 301 -38.80 -0.14 -5.11
CA SER A 301 -37.70 0.48 -4.36
C SER A 301 -36.63 0.96 -5.35
N ARG A 302 -36.28 2.25 -5.28
CA ARG A 302 -35.18 2.83 -6.04
C ARG A 302 -33.91 2.04 -5.71
N ALA A 303 -33.33 1.31 -6.68
CA ALA A 303 -32.07 0.61 -6.45
C ALA A 303 -31.01 1.58 -5.88
N GLU A 304 -30.47 1.24 -4.71
CA GLU A 304 -29.41 1.99 -4.04
C GLU A 304 -28.07 1.27 -4.24
N PRO A 305 -26.93 2.00 -4.24
CA PRO A 305 -25.64 1.34 -4.28
C PRO A 305 -25.42 0.51 -3.01
N ARG A 306 -24.83 -0.67 -3.18
CA ARG A 306 -24.44 -1.55 -2.07
C ARG A 306 -23.42 -0.85 -1.18
N LYS A 307 -23.56 -0.99 0.13
CA LYS A 307 -22.77 -0.31 1.16
C LYS A 307 -21.79 -1.27 1.80
N LEU A 308 -20.55 -0.85 2.00
CA LEU A 308 -19.52 -1.62 2.72
C LEU A 308 -19.77 -1.50 4.23
N THR A 309 -20.67 -2.32 4.78
CA THR A 309 -21.26 -2.10 6.11
C THR A 309 -20.23 -1.99 7.22
N ASN A 310 -19.18 -2.80 7.16
CA ASN A 310 -18.17 -2.86 8.22
C ASN A 310 -17.14 -1.73 8.11
N LEU A 311 -17.10 -1.02 6.98
CA LEU A 311 -16.28 0.18 6.82
C LEU A 311 -17.06 1.47 7.13
N VAL A 312 -18.39 1.41 7.24
CA VAL A 312 -19.21 2.56 7.61
C VAL A 312 -18.86 2.98 9.04
N GLY A 313 -18.61 4.28 9.23
CA GLY A 313 -18.28 4.86 10.53
C GLY A 313 -16.79 4.89 10.86
N ILE A 314 -15.94 4.10 10.18
CA ILE A 314 -14.48 4.20 10.33
C ILE A 314 -13.99 5.45 9.58
N PRO A 315 -13.28 6.39 10.22
CA PRO A 315 -12.67 7.53 9.53
C PRO A 315 -11.59 7.07 8.54
N GLN A 316 -11.66 7.57 7.30
CA GLN A 316 -10.71 7.19 6.25
C GLN A 316 -10.09 8.39 5.54
N LEU A 317 -8.79 8.28 5.26
CA LEU A 317 -8.03 9.22 4.45
C LEU A 317 -7.38 8.49 3.27
N VAL A 318 -7.64 8.95 2.06
CA VAL A 318 -6.83 8.62 0.87
C VAL A 318 -5.83 9.76 0.63
N VAL A 319 -4.55 9.43 0.57
CA VAL A 319 -3.46 10.37 0.27
C VAL A 319 -2.93 10.10 -1.14
N THR A 320 -2.91 11.14 -1.98
CA THR A 320 -2.35 11.08 -3.34
C THR A 320 -1.25 12.12 -3.49
N THR A 321 -0.12 11.73 -4.09
CA THR A 321 1.05 12.59 -4.27
C THR A 321 1.01 13.30 -5.63
N GLU A 322 1.74 14.41 -5.75
CA GLU A 322 1.63 15.30 -6.92
C GLU A 322 2.12 14.67 -8.22
N ALA A 323 3.23 13.92 -8.16
CA ALA A 323 3.94 13.42 -9.32
C ALA A 323 3.79 11.91 -9.52
N SER A 324 2.94 11.24 -8.75
CA SER A 324 2.63 9.81 -8.90
C SER A 324 1.62 9.55 -10.03
N PHE A 325 1.64 8.33 -10.55
CA PHE A 325 0.65 7.84 -11.51
C PHE A 325 -0.73 7.66 -10.85
N HIS A 326 -0.79 7.51 -9.53
CA HIS A 326 -2.03 7.46 -8.74
C HIS A 326 -2.87 8.75 -8.84
N ARG A 327 -2.26 9.86 -9.27
CA ARG A 327 -2.96 11.09 -9.64
C ARG A 327 -4.07 10.87 -10.67
N LEU A 328 -3.91 9.84 -11.50
CA LEU A 328 -4.87 9.46 -12.54
C LEU A 328 -6.04 8.64 -12.00
N SER A 329 -5.88 7.92 -10.88
CA SER A 329 -6.80 6.87 -10.43
C SER A 329 -7.40 7.01 -9.04
N ASP A 330 -6.70 7.58 -8.06
CA ASP A 330 -7.16 7.53 -6.66
C ASP A 330 -8.51 8.20 -6.40
N TRP A 331 -8.87 9.19 -7.23
CA TRP A 331 -10.19 9.81 -7.19
C TRP A 331 -11.33 8.82 -7.48
N ALA A 332 -11.09 7.78 -8.28
CA ALA A 332 -12.05 6.73 -8.56
C ALA A 332 -12.24 5.81 -7.34
N THR A 333 -11.16 5.50 -6.62
CA THR A 333 -11.23 4.80 -5.32
C THR A 333 -12.05 5.60 -4.31
N VAL A 334 -11.80 6.91 -4.22
CA VAL A 334 -12.58 7.82 -3.35
C VAL A 334 -14.05 7.90 -3.77
N HIS A 335 -14.33 7.93 -5.08
CA HIS A 335 -15.70 7.89 -5.61
C HIS A 335 -16.41 6.61 -5.19
N PHE A 336 -15.80 5.44 -5.41
CA PHE A 336 -16.36 4.16 -5.04
C PHE A 336 -16.61 4.04 -3.53
N LEU A 337 -15.64 4.44 -2.70
CA LEU A 337 -15.78 4.44 -1.24
C LEU A 337 -17.00 5.26 -0.79
N ARG A 338 -17.20 6.45 -1.36
CA ARG A 338 -18.38 7.29 -1.06
C ARG A 338 -19.67 6.67 -1.57
N GLN A 339 -19.65 6.10 -2.77
CA GLN A 339 -20.79 5.37 -3.33
C GLN A 339 -21.20 4.21 -2.42
N ALA A 340 -20.21 3.49 -1.87
CA ALA A 340 -20.35 2.38 -0.93
C ALA A 340 -20.63 2.82 0.52
N GLY A 341 -21.00 4.08 0.76
CA GLY A 341 -21.47 4.55 2.07
C GLY A 341 -20.39 4.93 3.08
N THR A 342 -19.11 4.85 2.71
CA THR A 342 -18.02 5.20 3.62
C THR A 342 -17.75 6.72 3.63
N THR A 343 -17.29 7.23 4.77
CA THR A 343 -16.82 8.62 4.89
C THR A 343 -15.32 8.66 4.64
N VAL A 344 -14.91 9.20 3.50
CA VAL A 344 -13.50 9.29 3.10
C VAL A 344 -13.09 10.71 2.67
N LYS A 345 -11.98 11.18 3.26
CA LYS A 345 -11.28 12.39 2.83
C LYS A 345 -10.26 12.02 1.75
N HIS A 346 -10.07 12.92 0.78
CA HIS A 346 -9.04 12.78 -0.25
C HIS A 346 -8.10 13.95 -0.14
N HIS A 347 -6.87 13.71 0.32
CA HIS A 347 -5.84 14.73 0.39
C HIS A 347 -4.84 14.55 -0.75
N ARG A 348 -4.86 15.49 -1.69
CA ARG A 348 -3.81 15.64 -2.67
C ARG A 348 -2.74 16.53 -2.08
N LEU A 349 -1.54 15.99 -1.86
CA LEU A 349 -0.51 16.64 -1.05
C LEU A 349 -0.17 18.06 -1.53
N GLU A 350 -0.22 18.33 -2.84
CA GLU A 350 0.09 19.65 -3.40
C GLU A 350 -0.92 20.74 -2.97
N GLU A 351 -2.14 20.35 -2.59
CA GLU A 351 -3.19 21.23 -2.07
C GLU A 351 -2.94 21.59 -0.60
N HIS A 352 -2.06 20.84 0.08
CA HIS A 352 -1.62 21.06 1.45
C HIS A 352 -0.17 21.59 1.53
N GLY A 353 0.37 22.09 0.41
CA GLY A 353 1.72 22.68 0.35
C GLY A 353 2.87 21.66 0.28
N ILE A 354 2.58 20.36 0.24
CA ILE A 354 3.57 19.30 0.14
C ILE A 354 3.70 18.88 -1.33
N ARG A 355 4.81 19.24 -1.97
CA ARG A 355 4.96 19.19 -3.44
C ARG A 355 6.10 18.31 -3.92
N GLY A 356 5.94 17.83 -5.15
CA GLY A 356 6.97 17.12 -5.89
C GLY A 356 7.21 15.67 -5.44
N ASN A 357 6.32 15.11 -4.63
CA ASN A 357 6.37 13.72 -4.21
C ASN A 357 5.90 12.76 -5.32
N GLY A 358 6.57 11.61 -5.44
CA GLY A 358 6.12 10.47 -6.23
C GLY A 358 5.47 9.40 -5.36
N HIS A 359 5.30 8.20 -5.93
CA HIS A 359 4.57 7.09 -5.28
C HIS A 359 5.17 6.61 -3.97
N LEU A 360 6.49 6.77 -3.81
CA LEU A 360 7.25 6.33 -2.65
C LEU A 360 7.47 7.47 -1.66
N CYS A 361 6.49 8.34 -1.45
CA CYS A 361 6.61 9.56 -0.66
C CYS A 361 7.15 9.35 0.78
N PHE A 362 6.96 8.14 1.34
CA PHE A 362 7.48 7.74 2.64
C PHE A 362 8.99 7.45 2.65
N LEU A 363 9.61 7.24 1.48
CA LEU A 363 11.07 7.09 1.29
C LEU A 363 11.74 8.38 0.80
N GLU A 364 10.97 9.41 0.48
CA GLU A 364 11.45 10.63 -0.15
C GLU A 364 12.04 11.66 0.85
N LYS A 365 12.62 12.73 0.32
CA LYS A 365 13.36 13.72 1.11
C LYS A 365 12.54 14.39 2.19
N ASN A 366 11.29 14.71 1.86
CA ASN A 366 10.29 15.34 2.70
C ASN A 366 9.29 14.33 3.29
N SER A 367 9.67 13.05 3.43
CA SER A 367 8.81 11.99 3.98
C SER A 367 8.19 12.35 5.33
N ASN A 368 8.91 13.12 6.17
CA ASN A 368 8.45 13.55 7.48
C ASN A 368 7.33 14.60 7.39
N ASP A 369 7.31 15.42 6.34
CA ASP A 369 6.22 16.39 6.12
C ASP A 369 4.92 15.66 5.79
N VAL A 370 5.02 14.59 4.98
CA VAL A 370 3.89 13.71 4.65
C VAL A 370 3.38 12.98 5.91
N ALA A 371 4.27 12.38 6.70
CA ALA A 371 3.87 11.70 7.94
C ALA A 371 3.24 12.68 8.95
N ASN A 372 3.76 13.91 9.04
CA ASN A 372 3.19 14.95 9.89
C ASN A 372 1.81 15.39 9.40
N HIS A 373 1.59 15.46 8.09
CA HIS A 373 0.26 15.72 7.52
C HIS A 373 -0.75 14.64 7.89
N VAL A 374 -0.33 13.37 7.88
CA VAL A 374 -1.15 12.24 8.34
C VAL A 374 -1.50 12.39 9.82
N LEU A 375 -0.55 12.73 10.69
CA LEU A 375 -0.83 12.96 12.12
C LEU A 375 -1.80 14.13 12.34
N LYS A 376 -1.64 15.23 11.60
CA LYS A 376 -2.57 16.37 11.70
C LYS A 376 -3.99 15.98 11.31
N TRP A 377 -4.15 15.16 10.27
CA TRP A 377 -5.46 14.63 9.90
C TRP A 377 -6.03 13.72 11.00
N LEU A 378 -5.23 12.79 11.53
CA LEU A 378 -5.64 11.90 12.63
C LEU A 378 -6.08 12.69 13.85
N HIS A 379 -5.36 13.75 14.20
CA HIS A 379 -5.71 14.64 15.29
C HIS A 379 -7.05 15.34 15.06
N ASN A 380 -7.16 16.05 13.93
CA ASN A 380 -8.32 16.90 13.65
C ASN A 380 -9.60 16.12 13.41
N GLU A 381 -9.53 14.93 12.80
CA GLU A 381 -10.70 14.21 12.30
C GLU A 381 -11.05 12.97 13.14
N THR A 382 -10.12 12.50 13.99
CA THR A 382 -10.32 11.25 14.76
C THR A 382 -10.02 11.41 16.25
N GLY A 383 -9.63 12.60 16.70
CA GLY A 383 -9.38 12.91 18.11
C GLY A 383 -8.09 12.31 18.69
N VAL A 384 -7.20 11.77 17.84
CA VAL A 384 -5.89 11.26 18.29
C VAL A 384 -5.07 12.43 18.86
N PRO A 385 -4.58 12.39 20.11
CA PRO A 385 -3.84 13.52 20.67
C PRO A 385 -2.59 13.86 19.87
N GLU A 386 -2.33 15.15 19.66
CA GLU A 386 -1.05 15.61 19.11
C GLU A 386 0.02 15.56 20.21
N VAL A 387 1.15 14.92 19.92
CA VAL A 387 2.32 14.94 20.81
C VAL A 387 3.38 15.83 20.19
N GLN A 388 3.67 16.93 20.87
CA GLN A 388 4.83 17.74 20.56
C GLN A 388 6.08 16.94 20.94
N VAL A 389 6.97 16.73 19.97
CA VAL A 389 8.29 16.18 20.23
C VAL A 389 8.98 17.18 21.18
N LEU A 390 9.29 16.76 22.40
CA LEU A 390 10.16 17.52 23.28
C LEU A 390 11.48 17.68 22.53
N GLN A 391 11.78 18.90 22.09
CA GLN A 391 13.08 19.19 21.50
C GLN A 391 14.14 18.75 22.50
N SER A 392 15.05 17.88 22.07
CA SER A 392 16.23 17.57 22.87
C SER A 392 16.88 18.90 23.24
N ARG A 393 17.07 19.13 24.55
CA ARG A 393 17.84 20.28 25.03
C ARG A 393 19.16 20.30 24.25
N PRO A 394 19.57 21.44 23.66
CA PRO A 394 20.90 21.53 23.08
C PRO A 394 21.90 21.10 24.16
N SER A 395 22.79 20.18 23.79
CA SER A 395 23.88 19.77 24.68
C SER A 395 24.64 21.03 25.09
N PRO A 396 25.01 21.20 26.37
CA PRO A 396 25.79 22.36 26.80
C PRO A 396 27.04 22.41 25.92
N SER A 397 27.24 23.54 25.24
CA SER A 397 28.47 23.83 24.51
C SER A 397 29.62 23.55 25.47
N GLN A 398 30.45 22.53 25.18
CA GLN A 398 31.70 22.36 25.89
C GLN A 398 32.55 23.59 25.58
N THR A 399 32.49 24.57 26.48
CA THR A 399 33.40 25.70 26.49
C THR A 399 34.71 25.11 26.96
N ILE A 400 35.61 24.81 26.03
CA ILE A 400 36.99 24.48 26.35
C ILE A 400 37.60 25.76 26.92
N SER A 401 37.65 25.85 28.24
CA SER A 401 38.45 26.84 28.94
C SER A 401 39.92 26.50 28.71
N ALA A 402 40.57 27.21 27.79
CA ALA A 402 42.02 27.19 27.68
C ALA A 402 42.60 27.89 28.93
N SER A 403 43.02 27.08 29.91
CA SER A 403 43.95 27.52 30.95
C SER A 403 45.32 27.73 30.30
N GLY A 404 45.80 28.97 30.35
CA GLY A 404 47.08 29.36 29.77
C GLY A 404 48.27 28.75 30.49
N ASP A 405 49.37 28.64 29.76
CA ASP A 405 50.71 28.76 30.33
C ASP A 405 51.60 29.57 29.37
N HIS A 406 52.50 30.34 29.97
CA HIS A 406 53.20 31.48 29.41
C HIS A 406 54.38 31.12 28.48
N GLY A 407 54.61 31.99 27.50
CA GLY A 407 55.85 32.03 26.70
C GLY A 407 55.90 33.29 25.85
N GLN A 408 56.53 34.34 26.38
CA GLN A 408 56.73 35.65 25.76
C GLN A 408 57.56 35.56 24.46
N SER A 409 57.23 36.36 23.44
CA SER A 409 58.14 37.39 22.89
C SER A 409 57.53 38.17 21.71
N ALA A 410 57.37 39.48 21.97
CA ALA A 410 57.64 40.65 21.12
C ALA A 410 57.08 40.81 19.68
N THR A 411 56.44 42.00 19.50
CA THR A 411 56.48 42.93 18.34
C THR A 411 55.79 42.46 17.04
N THR A 412 54.95 43.22 16.33
CA THR A 412 54.78 44.68 16.15
C THR A 412 53.47 44.96 15.38
N THR A 413 52.71 45.95 15.88
CA THR A 413 51.98 47.03 15.18
C THR A 413 51.17 46.87 13.88
N SER A 414 50.03 47.58 13.92
CA SER A 414 49.17 48.10 12.83
C SER A 414 48.18 47.09 12.21
N GLY A 415 46.91 47.38 12.01
CA GLY A 415 46.08 48.57 12.20
C GLY A 415 44.82 48.40 11.35
N ARG A 416 43.66 48.87 11.85
CA ARG A 416 42.47 49.43 11.15
C ARG A 416 42.24 49.06 9.66
N ALA A 417 41.03 48.85 9.15
CA ALA A 417 39.67 49.10 9.62
C ALA A 417 38.71 48.48 8.59
N CYS A 418 37.49 48.25 9.04
CA CYS A 418 36.31 48.08 8.21
C CYS A 418 36.04 49.33 7.34
N PRO A 419 35.32 49.19 6.21
CA PRO A 419 34.09 49.98 6.14
C PRO A 419 32.87 49.23 5.61
N THR A 420 31.77 49.75 6.14
CA THR A 420 30.34 49.54 5.95
C THR A 420 29.79 49.72 4.52
N LYS A 421 28.71 48.96 4.27
CA LYS A 421 27.42 49.31 3.62
C LYS A 421 27.43 50.03 2.25
N LYS A 422 26.73 49.45 1.27
CA LYS A 422 25.50 50.04 0.67
C LYS A 422 24.78 49.09 -0.32
N ARG A 423 23.45 49.09 -0.23
CA ARG A 423 22.43 48.54 -1.14
C ARG A 423 22.16 49.52 -2.30
N PRO A 424 21.62 49.06 -3.43
CA PRO A 424 20.40 49.67 -4.03
C PRO A 424 19.36 48.59 -4.41
N ALA A 425 18.05 48.75 -4.11
CA ALA A 425 16.97 49.39 -4.90
C ALA A 425 16.76 48.73 -6.29
N GLU A 426 15.82 47.80 -6.46
CA GLU A 426 14.39 47.96 -6.88
C GLU A 426 14.17 48.60 -8.27
N ALA A 427 13.58 47.82 -9.19
CA ALA A 427 12.84 48.32 -10.35
C ALA A 427 11.74 47.30 -10.74
N GLU A 428 10.50 47.73 -10.56
CA GLU A 428 9.24 47.12 -10.97
C GLU A 428 8.92 47.49 -12.43
N LEU A 429 8.40 46.58 -13.24
CA LEU A 429 7.77 46.87 -14.55
C LEU A 429 6.53 45.98 -14.73
N LYS A 430 5.35 46.61 -14.88
CA LYS A 430 4.10 46.01 -15.37
C LYS A 430 3.66 46.67 -16.72
N PRO A 431 2.49 46.38 -17.33
CA PRO A 431 2.46 45.71 -18.63
C PRO A 431 1.73 46.53 -19.73
N VAL A 432 1.88 46.13 -20.98
CA VAL A 432 1.10 46.59 -22.15
C VAL A 432 0.93 45.35 -23.04
N GLY A 433 -0.16 45.02 -23.72
CA GLY A 433 -1.43 45.67 -24.05
C GLY A 433 -2.02 44.88 -25.23
N THR A 434 -3.34 44.71 -25.24
CA THR A 434 -4.20 43.97 -26.17
C THR A 434 -4.16 44.46 -27.63
N MET A 435 -4.40 43.57 -28.60
CA MET A 435 -5.15 43.84 -29.85
C MET A 435 -5.62 42.53 -30.51
N ALA A 436 -6.80 42.61 -31.15
CA ALA A 436 -7.60 41.52 -31.70
C ALA A 436 -7.74 41.62 -33.23
N ASN A 437 -8.41 40.60 -33.81
CA ASN A 437 -8.97 40.48 -35.17
C ASN A 437 -7.97 40.18 -36.33
N SER A 438 -8.25 39.35 -37.35
CA SER A 438 -9.46 38.63 -37.78
C SER A 438 -9.13 37.62 -38.91
N SER A 439 -10.00 36.62 -39.08
CA SER A 439 -10.48 36.02 -40.35
C SER A 439 -9.51 35.41 -41.37
N GLN A 440 -9.67 34.10 -41.67
CA GLN A 440 -10.24 33.61 -42.94
C GLN A 440 -10.30 32.06 -43.02
N ARG A 441 -11.47 31.57 -43.42
CA ARG A 441 -11.77 30.21 -43.93
C ARG A 441 -11.15 30.01 -45.32
N PRO A 442 -10.99 28.76 -45.77
CA PRO A 442 -11.89 28.34 -46.85
C PRO A 442 -12.47 26.94 -46.67
N SER A 443 -13.61 26.76 -47.32
CA SER A 443 -14.43 25.55 -47.44
C SER A 443 -14.61 25.23 -48.92
N LYS A 444 -14.53 23.96 -49.33
CA LYS A 444 -15.25 23.31 -50.46
C LYS A 444 -14.95 21.80 -50.46
N LYS A 445 -15.97 20.96 -50.22
CA LYS A 445 -16.77 20.13 -51.16
C LYS A 445 -16.12 18.77 -51.45
N VAL A 446 -16.63 17.69 -50.85
CA VAL A 446 -17.65 16.73 -51.35
C VAL A 446 -17.12 15.80 -52.43
N GLN A 447 -17.01 14.51 -52.10
CA GLN A 447 -17.42 13.42 -52.99
C GLN A 447 -17.80 12.19 -52.16
N THR A 448 -19.04 11.76 -52.38
CA THR A 448 -19.65 10.49 -52.00
C THR A 448 -19.02 9.34 -52.78
N ASN A 449 -18.84 8.17 -52.16
CA ASN A 449 -19.08 6.91 -52.83
C ASN A 449 -19.37 5.78 -51.84
N THR A 450 -20.49 5.13 -52.10
CA THR A 450 -21.05 3.89 -51.57
C THR A 450 -20.28 2.67 -52.03
N SER A 451 -20.08 1.68 -51.14
CA SER A 451 -20.24 0.25 -51.48
C SER A 451 -20.08 -0.65 -50.23
N GLN A 452 -21.10 -1.47 -49.96
CA GLN A 452 -20.96 -2.76 -49.25
C GLN A 452 -20.24 -3.76 -50.19
N PRO A 453 -19.72 -4.90 -49.66
CA PRO A 453 -20.57 -6.10 -49.71
C PRO A 453 -20.52 -7.03 -48.50
N SER A 454 -21.60 -7.79 -48.46
CA SER A 454 -22.07 -8.98 -47.75
C SER A 454 -21.12 -10.15 -47.43
N THR A 455 -21.38 -10.74 -46.25
CA THR A 455 -21.55 -12.18 -45.90
C THR A 455 -20.45 -13.21 -46.20
N LEU A 456 -20.05 -13.96 -45.16
CA LEU A 456 -20.19 -15.44 -45.07
C LEU A 456 -19.69 -15.97 -43.71
N ASN A 457 -20.62 -16.50 -42.91
CA ASN A 457 -20.37 -17.58 -41.94
C ASN A 457 -20.78 -18.90 -42.63
N PRO A 458 -20.16 -20.04 -42.29
CA PRO A 458 -20.87 -20.95 -41.37
C PRO A 458 -19.93 -21.78 -40.47
N HIS A 459 -20.41 -22.17 -39.28
CA HIS A 459 -20.53 -23.57 -38.88
C HIS A 459 -21.39 -23.69 -37.60
N THR A 460 -22.37 -24.59 -37.69
CA THR A 460 -23.39 -24.96 -36.71
C THR A 460 -23.17 -26.40 -36.24
N SER A 461 -23.40 -26.66 -34.95
CA SER A 461 -23.95 -27.92 -34.39
C SER A 461 -24.49 -27.57 -32.98
N VAL A 462 -25.81 -27.42 -32.77
CA VAL A 462 -26.91 -28.40 -32.61
C VAL A 462 -26.90 -29.18 -31.29
N HIS A 463 -27.77 -28.69 -30.39
CA HIS A 463 -28.70 -29.31 -29.42
C HIS A 463 -28.30 -30.38 -28.40
N GLY A 464 -28.73 -30.10 -27.16
CA GLY A 464 -29.21 -31.07 -26.17
C GLY A 464 -30.03 -30.36 -25.07
N ASP A 465 -31.36 -30.46 -25.14
CA ASP A 465 -32.34 -30.01 -24.15
C ASP A 465 -32.20 -30.72 -22.80
N VAL A 466 -32.35 -30.01 -21.67
CA VAL A 466 -32.97 -30.55 -20.44
C VAL A 466 -33.83 -29.48 -19.77
N ARG A 467 -35.03 -29.92 -19.35
CA ARG A 467 -36.19 -29.17 -18.87
C ARG A 467 -36.07 -28.68 -17.42
N ASN A 468 -36.82 -27.61 -17.18
CA ASN A 468 -37.32 -27.04 -15.92
C ASN A 468 -37.54 -28.00 -14.73
N SER A 469 -37.20 -27.52 -13.52
CA SER A 469 -38.05 -27.68 -12.33
C SER A 469 -37.80 -26.56 -11.31
N ASP A 470 -38.89 -25.90 -10.92
CA ASP A 470 -39.00 -24.96 -9.81
C ASP A 470 -38.43 -25.49 -8.49
N SER A 471 -37.69 -24.65 -7.77
CA SER A 471 -37.79 -24.61 -6.30
C SER A 471 -37.40 -23.22 -5.78
N ARG A 472 -38.28 -22.69 -4.93
CA ARG A 472 -38.08 -21.47 -4.15
C ARG A 472 -37.05 -21.79 -3.07
N ASP A 473 -35.93 -21.08 -3.03
CA ASP A 473 -35.04 -21.12 -1.87
C ASP A 473 -34.58 -19.70 -1.50
N THR A 474 -34.93 -19.34 -0.27
CA THR A 474 -34.47 -18.16 0.47
C THR A 474 -32.95 -18.21 0.68
N PRO A 475 -32.20 -17.10 0.54
CA PRO A 475 -30.78 -17.10 0.87
C PRO A 475 -30.58 -17.32 2.37
N ARG A 476 -29.81 -18.35 2.74
CA ARG A 476 -29.41 -18.64 4.12
C ARG A 476 -28.36 -17.62 4.58
N VAL A 477 -28.60 -17.04 5.75
CA VAL A 477 -27.66 -16.20 6.51
C VAL A 477 -26.56 -17.10 7.09
N PHE A 478 -25.30 -16.71 6.92
CA PHE A 478 -24.15 -17.40 7.52
C PHE A 478 -24.20 -17.32 9.07
N PRO A 479 -24.05 -18.44 9.80
CA PRO A 479 -23.87 -18.41 11.25
C PRO A 479 -22.41 -18.05 11.62
N PRO A 480 -22.17 -17.54 12.85
CA PRO A 480 -20.84 -17.10 13.28
C PRO A 480 -19.87 -18.29 13.39
N HIS A 481 -18.67 -18.14 12.83
CA HIS A 481 -17.62 -19.15 12.87
C HIS A 481 -17.27 -19.56 14.30
N SER A 482 -17.23 -20.88 14.51
CA SER A 482 -16.85 -21.54 15.76
C SER A 482 -15.37 -21.34 16.08
N SER A 483 -15.13 -21.22 17.38
CA SER A 483 -13.85 -21.06 18.05
C SER A 483 -12.82 -22.12 17.68
N VAL A 484 -11.74 -21.70 17.00
CA VAL A 484 -10.47 -22.43 16.98
C VAL A 484 -9.48 -21.69 17.87
N VAL A 485 -8.93 -22.40 18.84
CA VAL A 485 -7.94 -21.90 19.80
C VAL A 485 -6.66 -21.55 19.05
N ARG A 486 -6.37 -20.24 18.92
CA ARG A 486 -5.16 -19.70 18.29
C ARG A 486 -3.98 -19.85 19.27
N ASN A 487 -3.01 -20.72 18.97
CA ASN A 487 -1.76 -20.78 19.72
C ASN A 487 -0.89 -19.56 19.34
N ILE A 488 -0.80 -18.58 20.24
CA ILE A 488 0.04 -17.39 20.09
C ILE A 488 1.21 -17.52 21.05
N GLN A 489 2.44 -17.59 20.54
CA GLN A 489 3.64 -17.44 21.35
C GLN A 489 4.13 -15.98 21.33
N VAL A 490 4.12 -15.34 22.49
CA VAL A 490 4.83 -14.08 22.72
C VAL A 490 6.18 -14.43 23.34
N ALA A 491 7.24 -14.41 22.54
CA ALA A 491 8.59 -14.60 23.06
C ALA A 491 9.04 -13.35 23.85
N GLN A 492 9.25 -13.50 25.17
CA GLN A 492 10.08 -12.62 25.97
C GLN A 492 11.46 -13.27 26.09
N GLY A 493 12.41 -12.87 25.24
CA GLY A 493 13.78 -13.38 25.26
C GLY A 493 14.78 -12.28 25.61
N ILE A 494 15.28 -12.29 26.85
CA ILE A 494 16.56 -11.67 27.22
C ILE A 494 17.61 -12.75 27.02
N ALA A 495 18.56 -12.57 26.10
CA ALA A 495 19.73 -13.45 26.00
C ALA A 495 20.91 -12.80 26.74
N PRO A 496 21.57 -13.49 27.70
CA PRO A 496 22.80 -13.02 28.30
C PRO A 496 23.98 -13.33 27.36
N VAL A 497 24.81 -12.31 27.10
CA VAL A 497 26.09 -12.48 26.40
C VAL A 497 27.12 -13.05 27.39
N PRO A 498 27.87 -14.12 27.06
CA PRO A 498 28.94 -14.60 27.92
C PRO A 498 30.14 -13.64 27.84
N SER A 499 30.54 -13.12 29.01
CA SER A 499 31.70 -12.26 29.20
C SER A 499 33.00 -13.05 29.19
N THR A 500 34.01 -12.57 28.46
CA THR A 500 35.43 -12.71 28.84
C THR A 500 36.18 -11.39 28.63
N PRO A 501 37.26 -11.11 29.39
CA PRO A 501 37.65 -9.75 29.76
C PRO A 501 38.92 -9.22 29.06
N HIS A 502 39.10 -7.89 29.18
CA HIS A 502 40.26 -7.03 28.88
C HIS A 502 40.38 -6.41 27.47
N ASN A 503 40.06 -5.12 27.32
CA ASN A 503 40.97 -3.99 27.59
C ASN A 503 40.24 -2.62 27.54
N ARG A 504 40.85 -1.60 28.17
CA ARG A 504 40.33 -0.26 28.59
C ARG A 504 39.73 0.67 27.50
N PRO A 505 38.99 1.74 27.90
CA PRO A 505 37.93 2.36 27.10
C PRO A 505 38.41 3.53 26.24
N ILE A 506 37.82 3.66 25.05
CA ILE A 506 37.76 4.92 24.31
C ILE A 506 36.35 5.48 24.51
N GLN A 507 36.26 6.62 25.20
CA GLN A 507 35.03 7.41 25.30
C GLN A 507 34.59 7.84 23.90
N ARG A 508 33.43 7.36 23.46
CA ARG A 508 32.63 8.05 22.43
C ARG A 508 31.33 8.51 23.06
N THR A 509 31.26 9.80 23.27
CA THR A 509 30.08 10.58 23.65
C THR A 509 29.07 10.65 22.49
N GLY A 510 27.79 10.41 22.80
CA GLY A 510 26.66 10.93 22.03
C GLY A 510 26.10 10.04 20.93
N GLN A 511 25.53 8.88 21.28
CA GLN A 511 24.48 8.24 20.47
C GLN A 511 23.14 8.45 21.14
N THR A 512 22.22 9.10 20.44
CA THR A 512 20.78 9.07 20.73
C THR A 512 20.34 7.60 20.68
N THR A 513 20.08 7.01 21.83
CA THR A 513 19.64 5.62 21.94
C THR A 513 18.19 5.50 21.47
N LEU A 514 17.98 4.95 20.28
CA LEU A 514 16.67 4.43 19.86
C LEU A 514 16.38 3.11 20.58
N SER A 515 15.11 2.98 20.95
CA SER A 515 14.48 1.97 21.80
C SER A 515 14.68 0.51 21.36
N GLU A 516 14.54 -0.39 22.35
CA GLU A 516 14.58 -1.85 22.25
C GLU A 516 13.71 -2.40 21.09
N ARG A 517 14.32 -3.15 20.16
CA ARG A 517 13.61 -3.83 19.07
C ARG A 517 13.09 -5.17 19.55
N ARG A 518 11.80 -5.45 19.35
CA ARG A 518 11.18 -6.74 19.66
C ARG A 518 10.48 -7.29 18.42
N ILE A 519 10.62 -8.60 18.19
CA ILE A 519 9.99 -9.33 17.09
C ILE A 519 8.78 -10.08 17.67
N VAL A 520 7.62 -9.94 17.02
CA VAL A 520 6.41 -10.71 17.32
C VAL A 520 6.08 -11.57 16.09
N GLU A 521 5.78 -12.86 16.30
CA GLU A 521 5.36 -13.77 15.24
C GLU A 521 3.87 -14.06 15.37
N VAL A 522 3.14 -13.98 14.25
CA VAL A 522 1.73 -14.34 14.13
C VAL A 522 1.62 -15.41 13.06
N THR A 523 1.06 -16.58 13.36
CA THR A 523 0.96 -17.69 12.40
C THR A 523 -0.37 -17.64 11.64
N TRP A 524 -0.31 -17.87 10.33
CA TRP A 524 -1.46 -18.15 9.46
C TRP A 524 -1.65 -19.67 9.35
N SER A 525 -2.89 -20.15 9.20
CA SER A 525 -3.19 -21.58 9.03
C SER A 525 -4.09 -21.80 7.81
N PRO A 526 -3.68 -22.59 6.81
CA PRO A 526 -4.53 -22.92 5.66
C PRO A 526 -5.71 -23.87 5.97
N ASP A 527 -5.80 -24.42 7.17
CA ASP A 527 -6.83 -25.43 7.50
C ASP A 527 -8.22 -24.83 7.79
N SER A 528 -9.00 -24.67 6.72
CA SER A 528 -10.40 -25.10 6.65
C SER A 528 -10.83 -25.41 5.21
N PRO A 529 -10.60 -26.65 4.76
CA PRO A 529 -11.65 -27.45 4.16
C PRO A 529 -11.85 -28.69 5.03
N THR A 530 -13.08 -28.98 5.44
CA THR A 530 -13.40 -30.23 6.13
C THR A 530 -12.87 -31.45 5.37
N PRO A 531 -12.08 -32.34 5.98
CA PRO A 531 -11.84 -33.66 5.43
C PRO A 531 -12.97 -34.59 5.89
N ARG A 532 -13.82 -35.06 4.95
CA ARG A 532 -14.35 -36.41 5.06
C ARG A 532 -13.29 -37.36 4.48
N GLN A 533 -13.03 -38.44 5.22
CA GLN A 533 -12.28 -39.66 4.87
C GLN A 533 -11.93 -39.81 3.37
N ILE A 534 -10.71 -40.22 3.01
CA ILE A 534 -10.08 -41.53 3.31
C ILE A 534 -8.63 -41.39 3.76
#